data_AF-A0A8K0IC87-F1
#
_entry.id   AF-A0A8K0IC87-F1
#
_cell.length_a   1.000
_cell.length_b   1.000
_cell.length_c   1.000
_cell.angle_alpha   90.00
_cell.angle_beta   90.00
_cell.angle_gamma   90.00
#
_symmetry.space_group_name_H-M   'P 1'
#
loop_
_entity.id
_entity.type
_entity.pdbx_description
1 polymer ?
#
loop_
_entity_poly.entity_id
_entity_poly.type
_entity_poly.pdbx_seq_one_letter_code
_entity_poly.pdbx_strand_id
1 'polypeptide(L)'
;MEESLECLVERVKEEVFSPSADMYSFLPPSAYETAWVAVIPNPELRRRPMFPNCLDWVLRNQNHGGSWGNLDLTIDSLPATLASIIALKTWNVGSININEGTIKPSYLLSFFRISLVLDPYCSNGYSPFLIPVYFIRREETSCDGHHLPLPLYLEALPAIYQGKHEEILKHKREDGSLFHSPSATACAFMITGDTDCKQYLEAMVQRCGRGVPPTYPVDQDLIKLCLVDYLMRLGCGEHFPNQIGDVMNDLYW
;
A
#
# COMPACT_ATOMS: atom_id res chain seq x y z
N MET A 1 -35.64 6.88 -7.75
CA MET A 1 -35.65 8.35 -7.65
C MET A 1 -34.26 8.78 -8.08
N GLU A 2 -34.13 9.43 -9.22
CA GLU A 2 -32.84 9.91 -9.72
C GLU A 2 -32.43 11.13 -8.88
N GLU A 3 -31.20 11.15 -8.37
CA GLU A 3 -30.67 12.32 -7.69
C GLU A 3 -30.44 13.46 -8.69
N SER A 4 -30.86 14.67 -8.33
CA SER A 4 -30.57 15.87 -9.12
C SER A 4 -29.07 16.15 -9.14
N LEU A 5 -28.56 16.67 -10.26
CA LEU A 5 -27.18 17.16 -10.39
C LEU A 5 -26.82 18.16 -9.28
N GLU A 6 -27.76 19.05 -8.91
CA GLU A 6 -27.55 20.01 -7.81
C GLU A 6 -27.33 19.32 -6.47
N CYS A 7 -28.06 18.22 -6.20
CA CYS A 7 -27.91 17.46 -4.97
C CYS A 7 -26.54 16.75 -4.91
N LEU A 8 -26.07 16.24 -6.05
CA LEU A 8 -24.74 15.63 -6.16
C LEU A 8 -23.62 16.68 -5.96
N VAL A 9 -23.76 17.86 -6.55
CA VAL A 9 -22.80 18.96 -6.40
C VAL A 9 -22.70 19.41 -4.94
N GLU A 10 -23.84 19.62 -4.26
CA GLU A 10 -23.82 19.99 -2.84
C GLU A 10 -23.23 18.90 -1.95
N ARG A 11 -23.49 17.62 -2.27
CA ARG A 11 -22.85 16.51 -1.55
C ARG A 11 -21.34 16.51 -1.71
N VAL A 12 -20.83 16.73 -2.93
CA VAL A 12 -19.38 16.82 -3.16
C VAL A 12 -18.79 18.01 -2.40
N LYS A 13 -19.47 19.16 -2.35
CA LYS A 13 -19.00 20.31 -1.54
C LYS A 13 -18.88 19.95 -0.06
N GLU A 14 -19.90 19.31 0.50
CA GLU A 14 -19.91 18.92 1.92
C GLU A 14 -18.90 17.80 2.23
N GLU A 15 -18.79 16.77 1.39
CA GLU A 15 -17.94 15.61 1.65
C GLU A 15 -16.46 15.85 1.32
N VAL A 16 -16.16 16.69 0.32
CA VAL A 16 -14.78 16.89 -0.18
C VAL A 16 -14.19 18.22 0.26
N PHE A 17 -14.98 19.30 0.28
CA PHE A 17 -14.48 20.66 0.45
C PHE A 17 -14.84 21.30 1.79
N SER A 18 -15.57 20.59 2.66
CA SER A 18 -15.87 21.07 4.01
C SER A 18 -14.60 21.09 4.89
N PRO A 19 -14.43 22.08 5.79
CA PRO A 19 -13.32 22.10 6.75
C PRO A 19 -13.25 20.87 7.67
N SER A 20 -14.36 20.14 7.84
CA SER A 20 -14.42 18.91 8.63
C SER A 20 -14.29 17.62 7.80
N ALA A 21 -14.05 17.73 6.49
CA ALA A 21 -13.94 16.59 5.61
C ALA A 21 -12.71 15.74 5.96
N ASP A 22 -12.91 14.43 6.14
CA ASP A 22 -11.82 13.50 6.40
C ASP A 22 -11.10 13.16 5.10
N MET A 23 -10.08 13.95 4.77
CA MET A 23 -9.29 13.79 3.54
C MET A 23 -8.68 12.39 3.39
N TYR A 24 -8.33 11.73 4.50
CA TYR A 24 -7.73 10.41 4.47
C TYR A 24 -8.71 9.31 4.03
N SER A 25 -10.02 9.57 4.12
CA SER A 25 -11.05 8.64 3.63
C SER A 25 -11.06 8.48 2.10
N PHE A 26 -10.48 9.44 1.37
CA PHE A 26 -10.35 9.40 -0.09
C PHE A 26 -9.09 8.69 -0.59
N LEU A 27 -8.17 8.33 0.31
CA LEU A 27 -6.96 7.62 -0.09
C LEU A 27 -7.31 6.20 -0.57
N PRO A 28 -6.86 5.80 -1.77
CA PRO A 28 -7.11 4.46 -2.26
C PRO A 28 -6.36 3.45 -1.39
N PRO A 29 -7.00 2.34 -0.97
CA PRO A 29 -6.31 1.31 -0.23
C PRO A 29 -5.30 0.56 -1.11
N SER A 30 -4.15 0.26 -0.54
CA SER A 30 -3.17 -0.66 -1.13
C SER A 30 -3.39 -2.06 -0.57
N ALA A 31 -3.68 -3.01 -1.46
CA ALA A 31 -3.81 -4.40 -1.05
C ALA A 31 -2.50 -4.99 -0.50
N TYR A 32 -1.35 -4.57 -1.04
CA TYR A 32 -0.03 -4.98 -0.56
C TYR A 32 0.20 -4.51 0.87
N GLU A 33 0.02 -3.21 1.13
CA GLU A 33 0.21 -2.63 2.46
C GLU A 33 -0.80 -3.19 3.47
N THR A 34 -2.07 -3.30 3.07
CA THR A 34 -3.15 -3.82 3.93
C THR A 34 -2.89 -5.27 4.33
N ALA A 35 -2.35 -6.08 3.42
CA ALA A 35 -1.99 -7.45 3.73
C ALA A 35 -0.84 -7.54 4.74
N TRP A 36 0.21 -6.74 4.59
CA TRP A 36 1.32 -6.73 5.57
C TRP A 36 0.88 -6.25 6.96
N VAL A 37 0.03 -5.23 7.03
CA VAL A 37 -0.56 -4.78 8.30
C VAL A 37 -1.47 -5.87 8.90
N ALA A 38 -2.18 -6.62 8.07
CA ALA A 38 -3.04 -7.72 8.54
C ALA A 38 -2.25 -8.90 9.15
N VAL A 39 -0.97 -9.08 8.80
CA VAL A 39 -0.12 -10.17 9.32
C VAL A 39 0.32 -9.92 10.77
N ILE A 40 0.26 -8.68 11.26
CA ILE A 40 0.77 -8.29 12.57
C ILE A 40 0.03 -9.05 13.70
N PRO A 41 0.71 -9.82 14.54
CA PRO A 41 0.09 -10.51 15.65
C PRO A 41 -0.23 -9.54 16.80
N ASN A 42 -1.37 -9.74 17.46
CA ASN A 42 -1.69 -9.00 18.67
C ASN A 42 -0.64 -9.31 19.76
N PRO A 43 -0.03 -8.28 20.40
CA PRO A 43 1.02 -8.49 21.41
C PRO A 43 0.58 -9.33 22.62
N GLU A 44 -0.68 -9.21 23.02
CA GLU A 44 -1.27 -9.92 24.17
C GLU A 44 -1.86 -11.28 23.77
N LEU A 45 -2.49 -11.33 22.58
CA LEU A 45 -3.18 -12.51 22.05
C LEU A 45 -2.62 -12.91 20.68
N ARG A 46 -1.42 -13.48 20.65
CA ARG A 46 -0.69 -13.85 19.40
C ARG A 46 -1.46 -14.75 18.41
N ARG A 47 -2.57 -15.36 18.83
CA ARG A 47 -3.47 -16.14 17.97
C ARG A 47 -4.49 -15.30 17.19
N ARG A 48 -4.44 -13.97 17.31
CA ARG A 48 -5.33 -13.05 16.60
C ARG A 48 -4.52 -11.91 15.96
N PRO A 49 -4.99 -11.38 14.81
CA PRO A 49 -4.39 -10.19 14.24
C PRO A 49 -4.56 -9.00 15.18
N MET A 50 -3.56 -8.13 15.19
CA MET A 50 -3.65 -6.83 15.85
C MET A 50 -4.69 -5.94 15.18
N PHE A 51 -4.79 -6.01 13.85
CA PHE A 51 -5.72 -5.22 13.04
C PHE A 51 -6.70 -6.13 12.29
N PRO A 52 -7.78 -6.62 12.94
CA PRO A 52 -8.74 -7.53 12.31
C PRO A 52 -9.47 -6.91 11.11
N ASN A 53 -9.66 -5.59 11.10
CA ASN A 53 -10.30 -4.88 9.99
C ASN A 53 -9.48 -4.96 8.70
N CYS A 54 -8.14 -4.95 8.79
CA CYS A 54 -7.27 -5.14 7.62
C CYS A 54 -7.40 -6.57 7.07
N LEU A 55 -7.50 -7.58 7.93
CA LEU A 55 -7.71 -8.97 7.51
C LEU A 55 -9.09 -9.17 6.85
N ASP A 56 -10.15 -8.59 7.43
CA ASP A 56 -11.50 -8.61 6.83
C ASP A 56 -11.53 -7.88 5.48
N TRP A 57 -10.80 -6.77 5.35
CA TRP A 57 -10.63 -6.09 4.07
C TRP A 57 -9.99 -7.02 3.03
N VAL A 58 -8.91 -7.72 3.36
CA VAL A 58 -8.25 -8.66 2.43
C VAL A 58 -9.24 -9.75 1.98
N LEU A 59 -10.04 -10.30 2.88
CA LEU A 59 -11.04 -11.33 2.54
C LEU A 59 -12.11 -10.84 1.55
N ARG A 60 -12.48 -9.56 1.61
CA ARG A 60 -13.59 -8.99 0.84
C ARG A 60 -13.19 -8.30 -0.46
N ASN A 61 -11.90 -8.06 -0.68
CA ASN A 61 -11.40 -7.26 -1.81
C ASN A 61 -10.53 -8.07 -2.79
N GLN A 62 -10.84 -9.37 -2.94
CA GLN A 62 -10.25 -10.18 -4.01
C GLN A 62 -10.96 -9.88 -5.34
N ASN A 63 -10.18 -9.71 -6.42
CA ASN A 63 -10.70 -9.53 -7.77
C ASN A 63 -11.37 -10.82 -8.29
N HIS A 64 -12.26 -10.68 -9.26
CA HIS A 64 -12.89 -11.84 -9.93
C HIS A 64 -11.89 -12.83 -10.54
N GLY A 65 -10.68 -12.37 -10.92
CA GLY A 65 -9.58 -13.18 -11.42
C GLY A 65 -8.74 -13.89 -10.34
N GLY A 66 -9.08 -13.71 -9.05
CA GLY A 66 -8.36 -14.27 -7.91
C GLY A 66 -7.19 -13.41 -7.42
N SER A 67 -6.82 -12.35 -8.14
CA SER A 67 -5.76 -11.43 -7.74
C SER A 67 -6.22 -10.42 -6.68
N TRP A 68 -5.27 -9.72 -6.07
CA TRP A 68 -5.50 -8.50 -5.27
C TRP A 68 -4.75 -7.32 -5.89
N GLY A 69 -5.30 -6.11 -5.74
CA GLY A 69 -4.71 -4.88 -6.25
C GLY A 69 -5.37 -4.38 -7.55
N ASN A 70 -4.81 -3.30 -8.10
CA ASN A 70 -5.38 -2.63 -9.27
C ASN A 70 -5.09 -3.42 -10.55
N LEU A 71 -6.10 -4.18 -10.98
CA LEU A 71 -6.22 -4.92 -12.24
C LEU A 71 -5.42 -6.24 -12.31
N ASP A 72 -6.06 -7.25 -12.91
CA ASP A 72 -5.42 -8.55 -13.18
C ASP A 72 -4.21 -8.34 -14.12
N LEU A 73 -3.00 -8.69 -13.66
CA LEU A 73 -1.73 -8.80 -14.42
C LEU A 73 -0.80 -7.57 -14.46
N THR A 74 -0.98 -6.56 -13.61
CA THR A 74 0.01 -5.47 -13.44
C THR A 74 1.19 -5.90 -12.55
N ILE A 75 2.33 -5.20 -12.62
CA ILE A 75 3.49 -5.40 -11.74
C ILE A 75 3.08 -5.36 -10.26
N ASP A 76 2.07 -4.56 -9.91
CA ASP A 76 1.59 -4.36 -8.54
C ASP A 76 0.66 -5.47 -8.04
N SER A 77 -0.06 -6.12 -8.97
CA SER A 77 -1.06 -7.16 -8.63
C SER A 77 -0.43 -8.40 -8.00
N LEU A 78 0.80 -8.75 -8.40
CA LEU A 78 1.43 -9.99 -7.98
C LEU A 78 2.03 -9.93 -6.57
N PRO A 79 2.82 -8.91 -6.20
CA PRO A 79 3.22 -8.68 -4.81
C PRO A 79 2.01 -8.57 -3.88
N ALA A 80 0.97 -7.82 -4.29
CA ALA A 80 -0.27 -7.68 -3.52
C ALA A 80 -1.00 -9.01 -3.31
N THR A 81 -1.10 -9.84 -4.35
CA THR A 81 -1.71 -11.17 -4.28
C THR A 81 -0.92 -12.10 -3.35
N LEU A 82 0.41 -12.10 -3.47
CA LEU A 82 1.28 -12.91 -2.61
C LEU A 82 1.17 -12.48 -1.14
N ALA A 83 1.26 -11.18 -0.85
CA ALA A 83 1.10 -10.65 0.50
C ALA A 83 -0.28 -11.01 1.07
N SER A 84 -1.35 -10.88 0.27
CA SER A 84 -2.72 -11.24 0.67
C SER A 84 -2.85 -12.72 1.01
N ILE A 85 -2.30 -13.62 0.19
CA ILE A 85 -2.29 -15.06 0.47
C ILE A 85 -1.49 -15.37 1.75
N ILE A 86 -0.36 -14.70 1.96
CA ILE A 86 0.44 -14.84 3.19
C ILE A 86 -0.40 -14.43 4.41
N ALA A 87 -1.09 -13.29 4.35
CA ALA A 87 -1.97 -12.82 5.43
C ALA A 87 -3.08 -13.83 5.76
N LEU A 88 -3.77 -14.34 4.73
CA LEU A 88 -4.85 -15.33 4.91
C LEU A 88 -4.33 -16.66 5.50
N LYS A 89 -3.15 -17.12 5.03
CA LYS A 89 -2.51 -18.33 5.56
C LYS A 89 -2.04 -18.17 7.00
N THR A 90 -1.46 -17.03 7.36
CA THR A 90 -1.02 -16.72 8.73
C THR A 90 -2.15 -16.90 9.74
N TRP A 91 -3.36 -16.50 9.38
CA TRP A 91 -4.53 -16.57 10.26
C TRP A 91 -5.43 -17.78 10.00
N ASN A 92 -5.07 -18.66 9.07
CA ASN A 92 -5.84 -19.85 8.70
C ASN A 92 -7.31 -19.53 8.34
N VAL A 93 -7.51 -18.49 7.51
CA VAL A 93 -8.82 -18.04 7.01
C VAL A 93 -8.83 -17.95 5.49
N GLY A 94 -10.01 -17.82 4.88
CA GLY A 94 -10.14 -17.54 3.44
C GLY A 94 -9.62 -18.65 2.53
N SER A 95 -9.85 -19.93 2.85
CA SER A 95 -9.36 -21.06 2.05
C SER A 95 -9.80 -21.01 0.59
N ILE A 96 -11.02 -20.51 0.32
CA ILE A 96 -11.52 -20.28 -1.04
C ILE A 96 -10.69 -19.19 -1.72
N ASN A 97 -10.49 -18.05 -1.04
CA ASN A 97 -9.69 -16.95 -1.56
C ASN A 97 -8.24 -17.38 -1.87
N ILE A 98 -7.63 -18.20 -1.00
CA ILE A 98 -6.29 -18.75 -1.20
C ILE A 98 -6.25 -19.63 -2.45
N ASN A 99 -7.25 -20.49 -2.66
CA ASN A 99 -7.32 -21.37 -3.82
C ASN A 99 -7.51 -20.60 -5.12
N GLU A 100 -8.41 -19.60 -5.14
CA GLU A 100 -8.63 -18.75 -6.32
C GLU A 100 -7.44 -17.83 -6.61
N GLY A 101 -6.74 -17.38 -5.57
CA GLY A 101 -5.52 -16.58 -5.68
C GLY A 101 -4.28 -17.39 -6.07
N THR A 102 -4.39 -18.72 -6.18
CA THR A 102 -3.27 -19.55 -6.61
C THR A 102 -2.84 -19.12 -8.01
N ILE A 103 -1.70 -18.44 -8.07
CA ILE A 103 -1.01 -17.94 -9.26
C ILE A 103 -1.06 -19.02 -10.34
N LYS A 104 -1.94 -18.85 -11.34
CA LYS A 104 -1.97 -19.75 -12.50
C LYS A 104 -0.56 -19.76 -13.11
N PRO A 105 -0.08 -20.89 -13.69
CA PRO A 105 1.25 -20.96 -14.30
C PRO A 105 1.55 -19.85 -15.32
N SER A 106 0.52 -19.23 -15.91
CA SER A 106 0.62 -18.04 -16.77
C SER A 106 1.18 -16.80 -16.06
N TYR A 107 0.94 -16.63 -14.75
CA TYR A 107 1.50 -15.54 -13.95
C TYR A 107 2.94 -15.83 -13.53
N LEU A 108 3.33 -17.10 -13.39
CA LEU A 108 4.75 -17.46 -13.27
C LEU A 108 5.49 -17.10 -14.56
N LEU A 109 4.87 -17.26 -15.72
CA LEU A 109 5.42 -16.77 -16.99
C LEU A 109 5.48 -15.24 -17.08
N SER A 110 4.60 -14.47 -16.44
CA SER A 110 4.76 -13.01 -16.32
C SER A 110 5.80 -12.63 -15.28
N PHE A 111 5.97 -13.39 -14.20
CA PHE A 111 7.11 -13.23 -13.27
C PHE A 111 8.44 -13.54 -13.96
N PHE A 112 8.49 -14.64 -14.74
CA PHE A 112 9.61 -15.00 -15.60
C PHE A 112 9.77 -14.06 -16.79
N ARG A 113 8.70 -13.44 -17.33
CA ARG A 113 8.79 -12.42 -18.39
C ARG A 113 9.19 -11.06 -17.85
N ILE A 114 8.80 -10.68 -16.63
CA ILE A 114 9.38 -9.54 -15.92
C ILE A 114 10.86 -9.86 -15.67
N SER A 115 11.22 -11.10 -15.32
CA SER A 115 12.62 -11.55 -15.29
C SER A 115 13.34 -11.58 -16.66
N LEU A 116 12.65 -11.83 -17.78
CA LEU A 116 13.25 -11.97 -19.14
C LEU A 116 13.25 -10.67 -19.95
N VAL A 117 12.25 -9.80 -19.80
CA VAL A 117 12.21 -8.44 -20.41
C VAL A 117 13.30 -7.55 -19.79
N LEU A 118 13.76 -7.89 -18.58
CA LEU A 118 14.86 -7.22 -17.89
C LEU A 118 16.22 -7.92 -18.08
N ASP A 119 16.31 -9.05 -18.80
CA ASP A 119 17.59 -9.66 -19.19
C ASP A 119 17.48 -10.69 -20.35
N PRO A 120 17.97 -10.39 -21.57
CA PRO A 120 18.03 -11.37 -22.66
C PRO A 120 19.22 -12.37 -22.56
N TYR A 121 20.04 -12.37 -21.49
CA TYR A 121 21.28 -13.16 -21.44
C TYR A 121 21.46 -14.14 -20.27
N CYS A 122 20.46 -14.40 -19.44
CA CYS A 122 20.63 -15.36 -18.34
C CYS A 122 20.42 -16.83 -18.80
N SER A 123 21.43 -17.39 -19.46
CA SER A 123 21.53 -18.82 -19.83
C SER A 123 22.66 -19.52 -19.08
N ASN A 124 22.86 -19.29 -17.78
CA ASN A 124 23.84 -20.05 -16.99
C ASN A 124 23.46 -20.13 -15.49
N GLY A 125 22.67 -21.14 -15.14
CA GLY A 125 22.96 -22.00 -13.98
C GLY A 125 22.78 -21.50 -12.53
N TYR A 126 22.09 -20.39 -12.24
CA TYR A 126 21.81 -19.99 -10.86
C TYR A 126 20.38 -20.34 -10.40
N SER A 127 20.29 -20.80 -9.15
CA SER A 127 19.05 -21.27 -8.49
C SER A 127 17.97 -20.17 -8.41
N PRO A 128 16.70 -20.49 -8.73
CA PRO A 128 15.60 -19.51 -8.82
C PRO A 128 15.21 -18.83 -7.49
N PHE A 129 15.78 -19.26 -6.35
CA PHE A 129 15.48 -18.69 -5.03
C PHE A 129 16.31 -17.45 -4.67
N LEU A 130 17.31 -17.08 -5.48
CA LEU A 130 18.18 -15.91 -5.23
C LEU A 130 17.77 -14.65 -6.02
N ILE A 131 16.72 -14.73 -6.84
CA ILE A 131 16.31 -13.69 -7.78
C ILE A 131 15.63 -12.47 -7.10
N PRO A 132 14.84 -12.59 -6.01
CA PRO A 132 14.29 -11.40 -5.34
C PRO A 132 15.38 -10.47 -4.81
N VAL A 133 16.51 -11.04 -4.36
CA VAL A 133 17.67 -10.31 -3.83
C VAL A 133 18.41 -9.54 -4.94
N TYR A 134 18.41 -10.04 -6.17
CA TYR A 134 19.05 -9.37 -7.30
C TYR A 134 18.22 -8.22 -7.89
N PHE A 135 16.89 -8.26 -7.76
CA PHE A 135 16.01 -7.17 -8.21
C PHE A 135 16.27 -5.89 -7.41
N ILE A 136 16.40 -6.04 -6.08
CA ILE A 136 16.80 -4.96 -5.18
C ILE A 136 18.25 -4.49 -5.46
N ARG A 137 19.11 -5.37 -5.97
CA ARG A 137 20.53 -5.09 -6.25
C ARG A 137 20.80 -4.44 -7.62
N ARG A 138 19.85 -4.41 -8.56
CA ARG A 138 20.07 -3.82 -9.91
C ARG A 138 19.72 -2.33 -9.98
N GLU A 139 18.99 -1.79 -8.99
CA GLU A 139 18.91 -0.33 -8.78
C GLU A 139 20.22 0.26 -8.19
N GLU A 140 21.24 -0.56 -7.91
CA GLU A 140 22.56 -0.07 -7.48
C GLU A 140 23.40 0.54 -8.60
N THR A 141 23.00 0.49 -9.89
CA THR A 141 23.79 1.14 -10.96
C THR A 141 22.95 1.94 -11.93
N SER A 142 23.15 3.26 -11.83
CA SER A 142 22.81 4.36 -12.75
C SER A 142 21.40 4.97 -12.63
N CYS A 143 21.30 6.09 -11.92
CA CYS A 143 21.15 7.44 -12.48
C CYS A 143 20.85 8.44 -11.33
N ASP A 144 21.60 9.54 -11.30
CA ASP A 144 21.47 10.72 -10.42
C ASP A 144 20.42 10.71 -9.28
N GLY A 145 20.91 10.57 -8.05
CA GLY A 145 20.55 11.50 -6.97
C GLY A 145 19.43 11.13 -5.99
N HIS A 146 18.55 10.17 -6.26
CA HIS A 146 17.47 9.81 -5.34
C HIS A 146 17.27 8.29 -5.26
N HIS A 147 18.15 7.60 -4.52
CA HIS A 147 17.97 6.19 -4.20
C HIS A 147 16.86 6.01 -3.17
N LEU A 148 15.83 5.21 -3.49
CA LEU A 148 14.93 4.69 -2.46
C LEU A 148 15.75 3.75 -1.57
N PRO A 149 15.84 4.01 -0.26
CA PRO A 149 16.71 3.25 0.62
C PRO A 149 16.18 1.84 0.79
N LEU A 150 17.07 0.83 0.69
CA LEU A 150 16.75 -0.60 0.87
C LEU A 150 15.79 -0.94 2.03
N PRO A 151 15.86 -0.28 3.20
CA PRO A 151 14.96 -0.57 4.31
C PRO A 151 13.49 -0.13 4.07
N LEU A 152 13.18 0.54 2.96
CA LEU A 152 11.80 0.78 2.52
C LEU A 152 11.06 -0.52 2.17
N TYR A 153 11.77 -1.55 1.73
CA TYR A 153 11.22 -2.86 1.38
C TYR A 153 11.65 -3.93 2.41
N LEU A 154 11.76 -3.54 3.68
CA LEU A 154 12.28 -4.39 4.77
C LEU A 154 11.57 -5.75 4.86
N GLU A 155 10.27 -5.77 4.57
CA GLU A 155 9.40 -6.95 4.54
C GLU A 155 9.73 -7.93 3.40
N ALA A 156 10.36 -7.45 2.32
CA ALA A 156 10.82 -8.27 1.20
C ALA A 156 12.29 -8.68 1.32
N LEU A 157 13.04 -8.10 2.28
CA LEU A 157 14.45 -8.44 2.48
C LEU A 157 14.61 -9.82 3.17
N PRO A 158 15.67 -10.58 2.82
CA PRO A 158 15.97 -11.84 3.51
C PRO A 158 16.19 -11.64 5.01
N ALA A 159 15.89 -12.67 5.81
CA ALA A 159 15.99 -12.64 7.27
C ALA A 159 17.35 -12.18 7.84
N ILE A 160 18.44 -12.32 7.06
CA ILE A 160 19.77 -11.82 7.45
C ILE A 160 19.82 -10.30 7.65
N TYR A 161 18.93 -9.54 7.01
CA TYR A 161 18.80 -8.09 7.16
C TYR A 161 17.88 -7.71 8.33
N GLN A 162 17.07 -8.65 8.84
CA GLN A 162 16.12 -8.43 9.92
C GLN A 162 16.77 -8.51 11.32
N GLY A 163 17.96 -9.11 11.44
CA GLY A 163 18.66 -9.27 12.72
C GLY A 163 19.35 -8.02 13.28
N LYS A 164 19.23 -6.86 12.62
CA LYS A 164 19.94 -5.63 12.99
C LYS A 164 18.97 -4.54 13.43
N HIS A 165 18.41 -4.69 14.63
CA HIS A 165 17.38 -3.79 15.17
C HIS A 165 17.82 -2.32 15.14
N GLU A 166 19.07 -2.03 15.50
CA GLU A 166 19.61 -0.67 15.50
C GLU A 166 19.74 -0.07 14.10
N GLU A 167 20.03 -0.87 13.06
CA GLU A 167 20.11 -0.36 11.69
C GLU A 167 18.72 -0.09 11.10
N ILE A 168 17.71 -0.88 11.49
CA ILE A 168 16.32 -0.67 11.10
C ILE A 168 15.82 0.65 11.68
N LEU A 169 15.99 0.85 12.99
CA LEU A 169 15.47 2.03 13.69
C LEU A 169 16.20 3.34 13.36
N LYS A 170 17.40 3.29 12.77
CA LYS A 170 18.10 4.50 12.23
C LYS A 170 17.28 5.25 11.19
N HIS A 171 16.37 4.55 10.50
CA HIS A 171 15.54 5.12 9.44
C HIS A 171 14.13 5.48 9.91
N LYS A 172 13.84 5.33 11.21
CA LYS A 172 12.56 5.70 11.81
C LYS A 172 12.40 7.22 11.82
N ARG A 173 11.25 7.70 11.37
CA ARG A 173 10.88 9.13 11.37
C ARG A 173 10.28 9.52 12.72
N GLU A 174 10.07 10.83 12.90
CA GLU A 174 9.47 11.40 14.11
C GLU A 174 8.04 10.89 14.38
N ASP A 175 7.30 10.56 13.32
CA ASP A 175 5.95 10.00 13.40
C ASP A 175 5.92 8.50 13.74
N GLY A 176 7.09 7.87 13.91
CA GLY A 176 7.25 6.44 14.19
C GLY A 176 7.28 5.54 12.95
N SER A 177 7.06 6.09 11.76
CA SER A 177 7.09 5.32 10.52
C SER A 177 8.50 5.02 10.03
N LEU A 178 8.63 3.96 9.22
CA LEU A 178 9.74 3.81 8.29
C LEU A 178 9.28 4.33 6.93
N PHE A 179 9.85 5.46 6.50
CA PHE A 179 9.60 6.07 5.18
C PHE A 179 8.13 6.31 4.83
N HIS A 180 7.25 6.53 5.82
CA HIS A 180 5.80 6.62 5.60
C HIS A 180 5.20 5.34 4.94
N SER A 181 5.90 4.21 4.96
CA SER A 181 5.45 2.93 4.40
C SER A 181 4.83 2.05 5.49
N PRO A 182 3.54 1.68 5.37
CA PRO A 182 2.88 0.82 6.34
C PRO A 182 3.53 -0.57 6.49
N SER A 183 3.94 -1.20 5.40
CA SER A 183 4.51 -2.55 5.33
C SER A 183 5.91 -2.59 5.92
N ALA A 184 6.75 -1.60 5.58
CA ALA A 184 8.07 -1.44 6.18
C ALA A 184 7.96 -1.24 7.70
N THR A 185 7.00 -0.40 8.12
CA THR A 185 6.75 -0.11 9.54
C THR A 185 6.17 -1.32 10.27
N ALA A 186 5.26 -2.07 9.64
CA ALA A 186 4.71 -3.33 10.15
C ALA A 186 5.82 -4.37 10.38
N CYS A 187 6.72 -4.53 9.40
CA CYS A 187 7.87 -5.42 9.52
C CYS A 187 8.82 -4.97 10.64
N ALA A 188 9.16 -3.69 10.69
CA ALA A 188 9.99 -3.12 11.76
C ALA A 188 9.37 -3.35 13.14
N PHE A 189 8.06 -3.15 13.30
CA PHE A 189 7.35 -3.43 14.53
C PHE A 189 7.40 -4.92 14.90
N MET A 190 7.15 -5.83 13.96
CA MET A 190 7.19 -7.27 14.22
C MET A 190 8.59 -7.77 14.61
N ILE A 191 9.65 -7.15 14.08
CA ILE A 191 11.05 -7.49 14.40
C ILE A 191 11.47 -6.90 15.75
N THR A 192 11.21 -5.61 15.96
CA THR A 192 11.82 -4.84 17.06
C THR A 192 10.91 -4.70 18.28
N GLY A 193 9.59 -4.78 18.10
CA GLY A 193 8.59 -4.46 19.12
C GLY A 193 8.49 -2.96 19.45
N ASP A 194 9.06 -2.08 18.61
CA ASP A 194 9.11 -0.63 18.82
C ASP A 194 7.71 -0.01 18.97
N THR A 195 7.52 0.78 20.02
CA THR A 195 6.22 1.35 20.37
C THR A 195 5.79 2.48 19.44
N ASP A 196 6.72 3.18 18.82
CA ASP A 196 6.39 4.31 17.95
C ASP A 196 5.90 3.77 16.59
N CYS A 197 6.52 2.71 16.09
CA CYS A 197 6.01 1.96 14.93
C CYS A 197 4.57 1.49 15.17
N LYS A 198 4.30 0.98 16.38
CA LYS A 198 2.94 0.59 16.78
C LYS A 198 1.97 1.77 16.77
N GLN A 199 2.34 2.90 17.37
CA GLN A 199 1.48 4.08 17.44
C GLN A 199 1.16 4.64 16.06
N TYR A 200 2.14 4.66 15.14
CA TYR A 200 1.94 5.02 13.75
C TYR A 200 0.88 4.13 13.07
N LEU A 201 1.01 2.81 13.21
CA LEU A 201 0.09 1.84 12.61
C LEU A 201 -1.33 1.97 13.20
N GLU A 202 -1.45 2.13 14.52
CA GLU A 202 -2.74 2.35 15.18
C GLU A 202 -3.41 3.64 14.71
N ALA A 203 -2.66 4.75 14.64
CA ALA A 203 -3.19 6.03 14.18
C ALA A 203 -3.65 5.97 12.71
N MET A 204 -2.87 5.32 11.84
CA MET A 204 -3.23 5.12 10.44
C MET A 204 -4.49 4.25 10.29
N VAL A 205 -4.54 3.08 10.93
CA VAL A 205 -5.69 2.15 10.80
C VAL A 205 -6.96 2.76 11.42
N GLN A 206 -6.86 3.57 12.47
CA GLN A 206 -8.02 4.27 13.03
C GLN A 206 -8.63 5.28 12.06
N ARG A 207 -7.80 5.94 11.24
CA ARG A 207 -8.28 6.88 10.20
C ARG A 207 -8.71 6.18 8.92
N CYS A 208 -8.05 5.08 8.55
CA CYS A 208 -8.32 4.37 7.31
C CYS A 208 -9.35 3.23 7.52
N GLY A 209 -10.63 3.51 7.28
CA GLY A 209 -11.72 2.54 7.50
C GLY A 209 -11.88 1.46 6.43
N ARG A 210 -11.12 1.51 5.32
CA ARG A 210 -11.33 0.68 4.12
C ARG A 210 -10.02 0.10 3.56
N GLY A 211 -9.13 -0.37 4.43
CA GLY A 211 -7.76 -0.76 4.06
C GLY A 211 -6.79 0.42 4.20
N VAL A 212 -5.49 0.15 4.25
CA VAL A 212 -4.47 1.18 4.45
C VAL A 212 -3.90 1.66 3.11
N PRO A 213 -3.50 2.93 2.99
CA PRO A 213 -2.96 3.47 1.73
C PRO A 213 -1.54 2.96 1.44
N PRO A 214 -1.00 3.18 0.23
CA PRO A 214 0.40 2.93 -0.10
C PRO A 214 1.40 3.68 0.79
N THR A 215 1.04 4.88 1.23
CA THR A 215 1.87 5.74 2.08
C THR A 215 1.01 6.56 3.04
N TYR A 216 1.52 6.84 4.24
CA TYR A 216 0.85 7.63 5.25
C TYR A 216 1.87 8.32 6.19
N PRO A 217 1.61 9.53 6.69
CA PRO A 217 0.53 10.43 6.28
C PRO A 217 0.78 10.98 4.86
N VAL A 218 -0.33 11.23 4.14
CA VAL A 218 -0.31 12.00 2.90
C VAL A 218 -0.68 13.44 3.24
N ASP A 219 -0.02 14.39 2.57
CA ASP A 219 -0.36 15.80 2.67
C ASP A 219 -1.83 16.01 2.26
N GLN A 220 -2.62 16.65 3.14
CA GLN A 220 -4.04 16.87 2.89
C GLN A 220 -4.28 17.81 1.70
N ASP A 221 -3.39 18.78 1.49
CA ASP A 221 -3.52 19.72 0.38
C ASP A 221 -3.15 19.04 -0.94
N LEU A 222 -2.24 18.05 -0.91
CA LEU A 222 -2.01 17.17 -2.07
C LEU A 222 -3.25 16.31 -2.38
N ILE A 223 -3.94 15.78 -1.37
CA ILE A 223 -5.20 15.03 -1.57
C ILE A 223 -6.24 15.94 -2.22
N LYS A 224 -6.46 17.15 -1.68
CA LYS A 224 -7.39 18.14 -2.24
C LYS A 224 -7.05 18.48 -3.70
N LEU A 225 -5.76 18.70 -3.99
CA LEU A 225 -5.30 18.98 -5.34
C LEU A 225 -5.61 17.82 -6.31
N CYS A 226 -5.37 16.57 -5.88
CA CYS A 226 -5.74 15.39 -6.68
C CYS A 226 -7.26 15.30 -6.92
N LEU A 227 -8.09 15.63 -5.92
CA LEU A 227 -9.54 15.65 -6.07
C LEU A 227 -10.00 16.75 -7.04
N VAL A 228 -9.37 17.93 -6.99
CA VAL A 228 -9.60 19.02 -7.95
C VAL A 228 -9.21 18.60 -9.37
N ASP A 229 -8.02 18.03 -9.57
CA ASP A 229 -7.58 17.52 -10.89
C ASP A 229 -8.57 16.46 -11.41
N TYR A 230 -9.05 15.57 -10.54
CA TYR A 230 -10.05 14.57 -10.91
C TYR A 230 -11.38 15.20 -11.35
N LEU A 231 -11.93 16.15 -10.59
CA LEU A 231 -13.16 16.87 -10.94
C LEU A 231 -13.03 17.64 -12.26
N MET A 232 -11.86 18.25 -12.50
CA MET A 232 -11.57 18.93 -13.76
C MET A 232 -11.53 17.96 -14.94
N ARG A 233 -10.87 16.80 -14.79
CA ARG A 233 -10.80 15.76 -15.83
C ARG A 233 -12.14 15.13 -16.14
N LEU A 234 -13.06 15.07 -15.17
CA LEU A 234 -14.44 14.65 -15.38
C LEU A 234 -15.31 15.69 -16.09
N GLY A 235 -14.80 16.91 -16.30
CA GLY A 235 -15.57 18.02 -16.88
C GLY A 235 -16.54 18.68 -15.90
N CYS A 236 -16.43 18.39 -14.60
CA CYS A 236 -17.33 18.92 -13.56
C CYS A 236 -16.81 20.22 -12.91
N GLY A 237 -15.63 20.71 -13.32
CA GLY A 237 -14.97 21.85 -12.67
C GLY A 237 -15.80 23.14 -12.64
N GLU A 238 -16.69 23.35 -13.61
CA GLU A 238 -17.56 24.54 -13.67
C GLU A 238 -18.56 24.64 -12.50
N HIS A 239 -18.81 23.53 -11.79
CA HIS A 239 -19.69 23.50 -10.62
C HIS A 239 -18.97 23.86 -9.31
N PHE A 240 -17.64 23.95 -9.31
CA PHE A 240 -16.82 24.15 -8.11
C PHE A 240 -15.83 25.33 -8.21
N PRO A 241 -16.19 26.49 -8.78
CA PRO A 241 -15.22 27.56 -9.07
C PRO A 241 -14.58 28.14 -7.80
N ASN A 242 -15.35 28.28 -6.72
CA ASN A 242 -14.84 28.79 -5.44
C ASN A 242 -13.88 27.80 -4.79
N GLN A 243 -14.27 26.53 -4.73
CA GLN A 243 -13.45 25.47 -4.13
C GLN A 243 -12.12 25.28 -4.85
N ILE A 244 -12.13 25.33 -6.19
CA ILE A 244 -10.90 25.28 -7.00
C ILE A 244 -10.04 26.51 -6.72
N GLY A 245 -10.64 27.70 -6.61
CA GLY A 245 -9.94 28.92 -6.24
C GLY A 245 -9.26 28.82 -4.88
N ASP A 246 -9.96 28.32 -3.87
CA ASP A 246 -9.45 28.18 -2.50
C ASP A 246 -8.27 27.21 -2.45
N VAL A 247 -8.40 26.00 -3.02
CA VAL A 247 -7.32 24.99 -3.07
C VAL A 247 -6.09 25.53 -3.80
N MET A 248 -6.27 26.29 -4.87
CA MET A 248 -5.14 26.89 -5.59
C MET A 248 -4.49 28.01 -4.79
N ASN A 249 -5.27 28.85 -4.10
CA ASN A 249 -4.70 29.92 -3.28
C ASN A 249 -3.87 29.38 -2.11
N ASP A 250 -4.31 28.30 -1.47
CA ASP A 250 -3.59 27.65 -0.36
C ASP A 250 -2.24 27.02 -0.80
N LEU A 251 -2.05 26.73 -2.08
CA LEU A 251 -0.83 26.12 -2.62
C LEU A 251 0.21 27.13 -3.13
N TYR A 252 -0.24 28.31 -3.56
CA TYR A 252 0.61 29.31 -4.23
C TYR A 252 0.97 30.53 -3.35
N TRP A 253 0.50 30.59 -2.11
CA TRP A 253 0.75 31.67 -1.15
C TRP A 253 1.01 31.14 0.27
#